data_AF-A0A7V9Q391-F1
#
_entry.id   AF-A0A7V9Q391-F1
#
_cell.length_a   1.000
_cell.length_b   1.000
_cell.length_c   1.000
_cell.angle_alpha   90.00
_cell.angle_beta   90.00
_cell.angle_gamma   90.00
#
_symmetry.space_group_name_H-M   'P 1'
#
loop_
_entity.id
_entity.type
_entity.pdbx_description
1 polymer ?
#
loop_
_entity_poly.entity_id
_entity_poly.type
_entity_poly.pdbx_seq_one_letter_code
_entity_poly.pdbx_strand_id
1 'polypeptide(L)'
;MSTPSGRHELGPADGLLRVHTYREGLAQKVGHDLILDVTDWRATVGTGEDGSLVSVTLEADPRSLRVAGAKGGAKPLSDSDRTAIHDNIARRVLGADAITFRSRTVEGPREELAVAGELAIAGVTRPASLTVALGADRRVTGALVIRQSDWGITPYRAFMGALKVRDTVEIVFDVMLPGSLPPVVGS
;
A
#
# COMPACT_ATOMS: atom_id res chain seq x y z
N MET A 1 -3.10 -8.32 -23.93
CA MET A 1 -3.58 -9.55 -23.28
C MET A 1 -4.60 -9.14 -22.24
N SER A 2 -5.79 -9.72 -22.22
CA SER A 2 -6.82 -9.42 -21.22
C SER A 2 -6.58 -10.20 -19.92
N THR A 3 -7.07 -9.67 -18.80
CA THR A 3 -7.19 -10.43 -17.56
C THR A 3 -8.34 -11.43 -17.70
N PRO A 4 -8.18 -12.71 -17.31
CA PRO A 4 -9.29 -13.66 -17.32
C PRO A 4 -10.40 -13.19 -16.37
N SER A 5 -11.64 -13.62 -16.59
CA SER A 5 -12.73 -13.40 -15.62
C SER A 5 -12.53 -14.28 -14.38
N GLY A 6 -13.11 -13.88 -13.25
CA GLY A 6 -13.08 -14.64 -12.01
C GLY A 6 -12.15 -14.07 -10.95
N ARG A 7 -11.62 -14.95 -10.08
CA ARG A 7 -10.89 -14.58 -8.87
C ARG A 7 -9.39 -14.79 -9.07
N HIS A 8 -8.62 -13.73 -8.87
CA HIS A 8 -7.17 -13.70 -9.03
C HIS A 8 -6.50 -13.41 -7.70
N GLU A 9 -5.47 -14.19 -7.36
CA GLU A 9 -4.63 -13.95 -6.19
C GLU A 9 -3.39 -13.16 -6.62
N LEU A 10 -3.08 -12.10 -5.88
CA LEU A 10 -1.86 -11.32 -6.04
C LEU A 10 -1.07 -11.32 -4.73
N GLY A 11 0.25 -11.20 -4.85
CA GLY A 11 1.15 -10.97 -3.72
C GLY A 11 2.45 -10.29 -4.17
N PRO A 12 3.52 -10.33 -3.35
CA PRO A 12 4.77 -9.61 -3.62
C PRO A 12 5.46 -9.97 -4.94
N ALA A 13 5.15 -11.13 -5.53
CA ALA A 13 5.68 -11.53 -6.84
C ALA A 13 5.01 -10.79 -8.00
N ASP A 14 3.79 -10.27 -7.80
CA ASP A 14 2.98 -9.62 -8.83
C ASP A 14 3.19 -8.10 -8.87
N GLY A 15 3.88 -7.53 -7.88
CA GLY A 15 4.25 -6.12 -7.87
C GLY A 15 4.53 -5.55 -6.50
N LEU A 16 4.37 -4.23 -6.39
CA LEU A 16 4.78 -3.43 -5.25
C LEU A 16 3.56 -2.91 -4.47
N LEU A 17 3.67 -2.96 -3.15
CA LEU A 17 2.82 -2.24 -2.21
C LEU A 17 3.73 -1.44 -1.28
N ARG A 18 3.55 -0.12 -1.25
CA ARG A 18 4.44 0.81 -0.56
C ARG A 18 3.69 1.77 0.33
N VAL A 19 4.37 2.21 1.38
CA VAL A 19 3.95 3.33 2.22
C VAL A 19 5.02 4.41 2.14
N HIS A 20 4.62 5.59 1.71
CA HIS A 20 5.43 6.79 1.75
C HIS A 20 5.09 7.60 2.99
N THR A 21 6.13 7.95 3.74
CA THR A 21 6.04 8.80 4.92
C THR A 21 6.82 10.08 4.67
N TYR A 22 6.31 11.18 5.21
CA TYR A 22 6.89 12.50 5.02
C TYR A 22 7.12 13.15 6.37
N ARG A 23 8.18 13.95 6.49
CA ARG A 23 8.46 14.75 7.68
C ARG A 23 7.68 16.06 7.65
N GLU A 24 7.38 16.60 8.84
CA GLU A 24 6.69 17.88 9.02
C GLU A 24 7.58 18.95 9.69
N GLY A 25 7.40 20.22 9.30
CA GLY A 25 8.04 21.35 9.97
C GLY A 25 9.57 21.32 9.94
N LEU A 26 10.21 21.64 11.07
CA LEU A 26 11.68 21.68 11.21
C LEU A 26 12.36 20.32 10.97
N ALA A 27 11.59 19.23 10.98
CA ALA A 27 12.09 17.89 10.69
C ALA A 27 12.58 17.73 9.25
N GLN A 28 12.31 18.64 8.31
CA GLN A 28 12.93 18.54 6.97
C GLN A 28 14.46 18.58 7.01
N LYS A 29 15.05 19.16 8.06
CA LYS A 29 16.49 19.22 8.30
C LYS A 29 17.04 18.00 9.08
N VAL A 30 16.18 17.13 9.61
CA VAL A 30 16.56 16.02 10.50
C VAL A 30 15.81 14.73 10.12
N GLY A 31 16.52 13.61 10.00
CA GLY A 31 15.92 12.33 9.58
C GLY A 31 15.55 12.28 8.10
N HIS A 32 14.70 11.33 7.72
CA HIS A 32 14.41 11.00 6.32
C HIS A 32 12.90 10.87 6.08
N ASP A 33 12.48 11.20 4.86
CA ASP A 33 11.20 10.72 4.32
C ASP A 33 11.42 9.27 3.89
N LEU A 34 10.56 8.34 4.32
CA LEU A 34 10.77 6.92 4.09
C LEU A 34 9.82 6.40 3.01
N ILE A 35 10.38 5.56 2.14
CA ILE A 35 9.65 4.64 1.27
C ILE A 35 9.76 3.26 1.91
N LEU A 36 8.63 2.71 2.31
CA LEU A 36 8.55 1.41 2.97
C LEU A 36 7.87 0.41 2.03
N ASP A 37 8.54 -0.69 1.70
CA ASP A 37 7.92 -1.81 1.01
C ASP A 37 7.16 -2.68 2.02
N VAL A 38 5.93 -3.07 1.69
CA VAL A 38 5.19 -4.12 2.38
C VAL A 38 5.56 -5.44 1.72
N THR A 39 6.29 -6.30 2.43
CA THR A 39 6.90 -7.51 1.84
C THR A 39 6.07 -8.79 2.03
N ASP A 40 5.03 -8.74 2.85
CA ASP A 40 4.07 -9.83 3.06
C ASP A 40 2.65 -9.27 2.96
N TRP A 41 2.03 -9.53 1.81
CA TRP A 41 0.66 -9.12 1.52
C TRP A 41 0.02 -10.11 0.54
N ARG A 42 -1.30 -10.15 0.57
CA ARG A 42 -2.13 -10.93 -0.33
C ARG A 42 -3.33 -10.10 -0.74
N ALA A 43 -3.57 -10.02 -2.03
CA ALA A 43 -4.81 -9.46 -2.54
C ALA A 43 -5.60 -10.49 -3.33
N THR A 44 -6.92 -10.36 -3.27
CA THR A 44 -7.84 -11.06 -4.15
C THR A 44 -8.54 -10.05 -5.02
N VAL A 45 -8.43 -10.23 -6.32
CA VAL A 45 -9.03 -9.38 -7.33
C VAL A 45 -10.10 -10.17 -8.07
N GLY A 46 -11.33 -9.67 -8.04
CA GLY A 46 -12.44 -10.20 -8.83
C GLY A 46 -12.55 -9.43 -10.15
N THR A 47 -12.68 -10.13 -11.26
CA THR A 47 -12.95 -9.55 -12.58
C THR A 47 -14.23 -10.10 -13.22
N GLY A 48 -14.99 -9.23 -13.88
CA GLY A 48 -16.17 -9.57 -14.65
C GLY A 48 -15.84 -10.27 -15.97
N GLU A 49 -16.86 -10.69 -16.72
CA GLU A 49 -16.70 -11.36 -18.03
C GLU A 49 -16.02 -10.49 -19.07
N ASP A 50 -16.24 -9.17 -19.01
CA ASP A 50 -15.60 -8.16 -19.86
C ASP A 50 -14.16 -7.80 -19.40
N GLY A 51 -13.71 -8.42 -18.30
CA GLY A 51 -12.42 -8.16 -17.65
C GLY A 51 -12.39 -6.84 -16.87
N SER A 52 -13.54 -6.24 -16.57
CA SER A 52 -13.66 -5.13 -15.62
C SER A 52 -13.33 -5.60 -14.20
N LEU A 53 -12.77 -4.72 -13.38
CA LEU A 53 -12.55 -5.00 -11.96
C LEU A 53 -13.90 -4.88 -11.21
N VAL A 54 -14.25 -5.90 -10.42
CA VAL A 54 -15.53 -5.92 -9.68
C VAL A 54 -15.36 -5.95 -8.17
N SER A 55 -14.24 -6.45 -7.66
CA SER A 55 -13.98 -6.51 -6.23
C SER A 55 -12.50 -6.60 -5.92
N VAL A 56 -12.08 -6.02 -4.78
CA VAL A 56 -10.73 -6.14 -4.24
C VAL A 56 -10.81 -6.43 -2.74
N THR A 57 -10.06 -7.43 -2.30
CA THR A 57 -9.69 -7.57 -0.89
C THR A 57 -8.17 -7.60 -0.77
N LEU A 58 -7.64 -7.03 0.30
CA LEU A 58 -6.22 -7.02 0.63
C LEU A 58 -6.05 -7.40 2.10
N GLU A 59 -5.04 -8.19 2.38
CA GLU A 59 -4.50 -8.42 3.72
C GLU A 59 -2.98 -8.21 3.67
N ALA A 60 -2.41 -7.52 4.65
CA ALA A 60 -0.98 -7.28 4.76
C ALA A 60 -0.50 -7.40 6.21
N ASP A 61 0.67 -8.00 6.42
CA ASP A 61 1.31 -8.03 7.73
C ASP A 61 2.06 -6.71 7.96
N PRO A 62 1.67 -5.88 8.95
CA PRO A 62 2.38 -4.63 9.24
C PRO A 62 3.85 -4.87 9.64
N ARG A 63 4.20 -6.05 10.16
CA ARG A 63 5.58 -6.39 10.55
C ARG A 63 6.46 -6.65 9.34
N SER A 64 5.90 -6.75 8.14
CA SER A 64 6.60 -6.93 6.87
C SER A 64 7.09 -5.63 6.23
N LEU A 65 6.77 -4.47 6.80
CA LEU A 65 7.25 -3.17 6.34
C LEU A 65 8.78 -3.09 6.42
N ARG A 66 9.45 -2.79 5.31
CA ARG A 66 10.92 -2.65 5.21
C ARG A 66 11.30 -1.35 4.52
N VAL A 67 12.36 -0.70 4.97
CA VAL A 67 12.88 0.51 4.33
C VAL A 67 13.46 0.17 2.97
N ALA A 68 12.79 0.59 1.91
CA ALA A 68 13.24 0.44 0.52
C ALA A 68 13.97 1.69 0.03
N GLY A 69 13.61 2.86 0.57
CA GLY A 69 14.22 4.13 0.19
C GLY A 69 14.12 5.17 1.30
N ALA A 70 15.04 6.13 1.28
CA ALA A 70 15.06 7.24 2.20
C ALA A 70 15.50 8.51 1.46
N LYS A 71 14.76 9.60 1.66
CA LYS A 71 15.05 10.90 1.05
C LYS A 71 15.32 11.95 2.12
N GLY A 72 16.32 12.80 1.86
CA GLY A 72 16.79 13.79 2.82
C GLY A 72 17.76 13.20 3.83
N GLY A 73 17.86 13.84 5.00
CA GLY A 73 18.82 13.48 6.04
C GLY A 73 20.25 13.91 5.73
N ALA A 74 21.04 14.19 6.77
CA ALA A 74 22.43 14.61 6.61
C ALA A 74 23.37 13.45 6.22
N LYS A 75 22.99 12.22 6.57
CA LYS A 75 23.73 10.99 6.26
C LYS A 75 22.76 9.94 5.72
N PRO A 76 23.22 8.99 4.89
CA PRO A 76 22.44 7.81 4.53
C PRO A 76 22.02 7.01 5.77
N LEU A 77 20.89 6.30 5.68
CA LEU A 77 20.49 5.36 6.73
C LEU A 77 21.50 4.21 6.83
N SER A 78 21.96 3.95 8.05
CA SER A 78 22.72 2.75 8.40
C SER A 78 21.79 1.55 8.61
N ASP A 79 22.35 0.35 8.72
CA ASP A 79 21.56 -0.85 8.97
C ASP A 79 20.99 -0.89 10.39
N SER A 80 21.69 -0.29 11.37
CA SER A 80 21.14 -0.08 12.70
C SER A 80 19.96 0.90 12.67
N ASP A 81 20.01 1.96 11.84
CA ASP A 81 18.87 2.87 11.68
C ASP A 81 17.67 2.15 11.06
N ARG A 82 17.89 1.33 10.01
CA ARG A 82 16.83 0.53 9.37
C ARG A 82 16.18 -0.43 10.37
N THR A 83 17.00 -1.10 11.19
CA THR A 83 16.53 -2.01 12.24
C THR A 83 15.70 -1.25 13.28
N ALA A 84 16.18 -0.11 13.77
CA ALA A 84 15.46 0.72 14.72
C ALA A 84 14.13 1.26 14.15
N ILE A 85 14.10 1.65 12.86
CA ILE A 85 12.87 2.05 12.18
C ILE A 85 11.86 0.90 12.17
N HIS A 86 12.29 -0.30 11.79
CA HIS A 86 11.44 -1.49 11.77
C HIS A 86 10.87 -1.82 13.15
N ASP A 87 11.70 -1.81 14.19
CA ASP A 87 11.27 -2.03 15.58
C ASP A 87 10.26 -0.96 16.05
N ASN A 88 10.47 0.31 15.68
CA ASN A 88 9.54 1.38 16.03
C ASN A 88 8.18 1.20 15.34
N ILE A 89 8.16 0.84 14.05
CA ILE A 89 6.91 0.58 13.31
C ILE A 89 6.12 -0.53 14.01
N ALA A 90 6.78 -1.67 14.28
CA ALA A 90 6.12 -2.84 14.85
C ALA A 90 5.64 -2.61 16.30
N ARG A 91 6.46 -1.98 17.15
CA ARG A 91 6.18 -1.89 18.60
C ARG A 91 5.45 -0.64 19.04
N ARG A 92 5.54 0.45 18.26
CA ARG A 92 5.04 1.78 18.69
C ARG A 92 4.00 2.38 17.76
N VAL A 93 3.89 1.92 16.51
CA VAL A 93 3.02 2.55 15.50
C VAL A 93 1.87 1.64 15.11
N LEU A 94 2.13 0.46 14.55
CA LEU A 94 1.09 -0.38 13.92
C LEU A 94 0.69 -1.62 14.75
N GLY A 95 1.56 -2.12 15.63
CA GLY A 95 1.32 -3.38 16.33
C GLY A 95 1.43 -4.59 15.40
N ALA A 96 0.66 -5.64 15.69
CA ALA A 96 0.72 -6.93 14.99
C ALA A 96 -0.58 -7.33 14.26
N ASP A 97 -1.66 -6.56 14.42
CA ASP A 97 -2.93 -6.86 13.75
C ASP A 97 -2.81 -6.65 12.25
N ALA A 98 -3.35 -7.58 11.45
CA ALA A 98 -3.30 -7.50 10.01
C ALA A 98 -3.98 -6.22 9.50
N ILE A 99 -3.37 -5.59 8.50
CA ILE A 99 -3.98 -4.49 7.75
C ILE A 99 -4.88 -5.11 6.69
N THR A 100 -6.16 -4.73 6.66
CA THR A 100 -7.09 -5.29 5.68
C THR A 100 -7.84 -4.20 4.91
N PHE A 101 -8.10 -4.44 3.63
CA PHE A 101 -9.01 -3.62 2.83
C PHE A 101 -10.05 -4.52 2.17
N ARG A 102 -11.29 -4.06 2.13
CA ARG A 102 -12.38 -4.72 1.39
C ARG A 102 -13.20 -3.70 0.64
N SER A 103 -13.21 -3.79 -0.69
CA SER A 103 -14.05 -2.95 -1.53
C SER A 103 -15.54 -3.18 -1.26
N ARG A 104 -16.29 -2.08 -1.31
CA ARG A 104 -17.76 -2.01 -1.25
C ARG A 104 -18.34 -1.60 -2.60
N THR A 105 -17.66 -0.70 -3.30
CA THR A 105 -17.99 -0.28 -4.66
C THR A 105 -16.74 -0.25 -5.52
N VAL A 106 -16.92 -0.56 -6.81
CA VAL A 106 -15.93 -0.37 -7.88
C VAL A 106 -16.71 0.20 -9.05
N GLU A 107 -16.45 1.45 -9.38
CA GLU A 107 -17.26 2.22 -10.33
C GLU A 107 -16.37 3.05 -11.24
N GLY A 108 -16.84 3.34 -12.46
CA GLY A 108 -16.14 4.17 -13.42
C GLY A 108 -15.73 3.44 -14.69
N PRO A 109 -15.06 4.14 -15.62
CA PRO A 109 -14.52 3.54 -16.83
C PRO A 109 -13.44 2.50 -16.51
N ARG A 110 -13.20 1.56 -17.43
CA ARG A 110 -12.27 0.45 -17.24
C ARG A 110 -10.85 0.92 -16.91
N GLU A 111 -10.43 2.03 -17.49
CA GLU A 111 -9.08 2.57 -17.40
C GLU A 111 -8.82 3.29 -16.06
N GLU A 112 -9.87 3.80 -15.43
CA GLU A 112 -9.80 4.59 -14.19
C GLU A 112 -11.04 4.34 -13.33
N LEU A 113 -10.84 3.61 -12.24
CA LEU A 113 -11.91 3.13 -11.37
C LEU A 113 -11.86 3.82 -10.02
N ALA A 114 -12.99 4.35 -9.57
CA ALA A 114 -13.20 4.74 -8.19
C ALA A 114 -13.53 3.48 -7.37
N VAL A 115 -12.70 3.19 -6.39
CA VAL A 115 -12.88 2.07 -5.46
C VAL A 115 -13.12 2.65 -4.07
N ALA A 116 -14.26 2.32 -3.46
CA ALA A 116 -14.52 2.66 -2.07
C ALA A 116 -14.73 1.38 -1.26
N GLY A 117 -14.27 1.39 -0.01
CA GLY A 117 -14.29 0.20 0.84
C GLY A 117 -14.01 0.49 2.30
N GLU A 118 -13.83 -0.58 3.07
CA GLU A 118 -13.43 -0.52 4.47
C GLU A 118 -11.94 -0.87 4.58
N LEU A 119 -11.18 -0.02 5.29
CA LEU A 119 -9.77 -0.19 5.60
C LEU A 119 -9.62 -0.37 7.11
N ALA A 120 -9.09 -1.51 7.53
CA ALA A 120 -8.74 -1.78 8.92
C ALA A 120 -7.23 -1.68 9.13
N ILE A 121 -6.83 -0.86 10.11
CA ILE A 121 -5.43 -0.68 10.53
C ILE A 121 -5.43 -0.58 12.05
N ALA A 122 -4.51 -1.30 12.71
CA ALA A 122 -4.35 -1.26 14.17
C ALA A 122 -5.67 -1.46 14.94
N GLY A 123 -6.50 -2.41 14.48
CA GLY A 123 -7.78 -2.75 15.10
C GLY A 123 -8.94 -1.76 14.83
N VAL A 124 -8.69 -0.64 14.16
CA VAL A 124 -9.71 0.35 13.80
C VAL A 124 -10.11 0.16 12.34
N THR A 125 -11.41 0.08 12.06
CA THR A 125 -11.95 0.01 10.68
C THR A 125 -12.61 1.32 10.31
N ARG A 126 -12.27 1.88 9.14
CA ARG A 126 -12.90 3.08 8.58
C ARG A 126 -13.05 3.02 7.07
N PRO A 127 -13.98 3.80 6.50
CA PRO A 127 -14.10 3.96 5.06
C PRO A 127 -12.82 4.53 4.43
N ALA A 128 -12.44 4.01 3.28
CA ALA A 128 -11.36 4.53 2.44
C ALA A 128 -11.79 4.51 0.96
N SER A 129 -11.36 5.51 0.21
CA SER A 129 -11.65 5.64 -1.22
C SER A 129 -10.39 6.00 -1.98
N LEU A 130 -10.18 5.34 -3.11
CA LEU A 130 -9.02 5.52 -3.96
C LEU A 130 -9.41 5.43 -5.43
N THR A 131 -8.58 6.01 -6.28
CA THR A 131 -8.64 5.83 -7.72
C THR A 131 -7.60 4.80 -8.13
N VAL A 132 -8.04 3.85 -8.96
CA VAL A 132 -7.23 2.77 -9.51
C VAL A 132 -7.15 2.96 -11.02
N ALA A 133 -5.94 3.07 -11.56
CA ALA A 133 -5.71 3.03 -13.00
C ALA A 133 -5.43 1.60 -13.44
N LEU A 134 -6.11 1.14 -14.50
CA LEU A 134 -5.89 -0.16 -15.12
C LEU A 134 -5.40 0.03 -16.57
N GLY A 135 -4.12 -0.27 -16.78
CA GLY A 135 -3.48 -0.22 -18.09
C GLY A 135 -3.89 -1.38 -19.00
N ALA A 136 -3.79 -1.15 -20.31
CA ALA A 136 -4.06 -2.18 -21.33
C ALA A 136 -3.10 -3.39 -21.26
N ASP A 137 -1.96 -3.23 -20.58
CA ASP A 137 -0.97 -4.27 -20.28
C ASP A 137 -1.32 -5.12 -19.05
N ARG A 138 -2.45 -4.83 -18.38
CA ARG A 138 -2.91 -5.40 -17.11
C ARG A 138 -2.20 -4.84 -15.88
N ARG A 139 -1.44 -3.76 -16.02
CA ARG A 139 -0.83 -3.07 -14.90
C ARG A 139 -1.90 -2.29 -14.15
N VAL A 140 -1.92 -2.44 -12.84
CA VAL A 140 -2.83 -1.77 -11.93
C VAL A 140 -2.02 -0.86 -11.03
N THR A 141 -2.28 0.44 -11.11
CA THR A 141 -1.59 1.44 -10.29
C THR A 141 -2.58 2.30 -9.54
N GLY A 142 -2.14 2.87 -8.42
CA GLY A 142 -2.94 3.83 -7.69
C GLY A 142 -2.29 4.23 -6.38
N ALA A 143 -2.91 5.22 -5.76
CA ALA A 143 -2.48 5.75 -4.49
C ALA A 143 -3.68 6.06 -3.60
N LEU A 144 -3.50 5.85 -2.30
CA LEU A 144 -4.43 6.20 -1.25
C LEU A 144 -3.71 7.05 -0.22
N VAL A 145 -4.20 8.26 0.01
CA VAL A 145 -3.69 9.16 1.05
C VAL A 145 -4.60 9.09 2.26
N ILE A 146 -4.06 8.72 3.42
CA ILE A 146 -4.81 8.66 4.70
C ILE A 146 -4.16 9.51 5.77
N ARG A 147 -4.92 9.90 6.80
CA ARG A 147 -4.39 10.40 8.06
C ARG A 147 -4.31 9.25 9.06
N GLN A 148 -3.12 8.98 9.58
CA GLN A 148 -2.90 7.91 10.54
C GLN A 148 -3.75 8.07 11.81
N SER A 149 -3.94 9.31 12.27
CA SER A 149 -4.76 9.62 13.44
C SER A 149 -6.24 9.25 13.30
N ASP A 150 -6.78 9.14 12.08
CA ASP A 150 -8.14 8.64 11.87
C ASP A 150 -8.25 7.17 12.33
N TRP A 151 -7.17 6.39 12.23
CA TRP A 151 -7.08 5.01 12.74
C TRP A 151 -6.56 4.92 14.18
N GLY A 152 -6.48 6.04 14.91
CA GLY A 152 -5.96 6.08 16.28
C GLY A 152 -4.43 5.96 16.39
N ILE A 153 -3.73 5.96 15.25
CA ILE A 153 -2.27 5.86 15.22
C ILE A 153 -1.68 7.24 15.51
N THR A 154 -0.84 7.32 16.54
CA THR A 154 -0.12 8.56 16.86
C THR A 154 1.11 8.68 15.94
N PRO A 155 1.25 9.77 15.16
CA PRO A 155 2.41 9.94 14.28
C PRO A 155 3.73 9.89 15.06
N TYR A 156 4.71 9.18 14.51
CA TYR A 156 5.99 8.96 15.18
C TYR A 156 6.75 10.27 15.42
N ARG A 157 7.32 10.39 16.62
CA ARG A 157 8.12 11.53 17.08
C ARG A 157 9.40 11.04 17.73
N ALA A 158 10.51 11.72 17.46
CA ALA A 158 11.81 11.45 18.08
C ALA A 158 12.61 12.73 18.30
N PHE A 159 13.77 12.58 18.97
CA PHE A 159 14.70 13.68 19.25
C PHE A 159 14.01 14.87 19.94
N MET A 160 13.25 14.59 21.00
CA MET A 160 12.47 15.60 21.74
C MET A 160 11.52 16.42 20.84
N GLY A 161 11.02 15.82 19.76
CA GLY A 161 10.10 16.45 18.81
C GLY A 161 10.76 17.10 17.59
N ALA A 162 12.10 17.10 17.51
CA ALA A 162 12.81 17.60 16.32
C ALA A 162 12.55 16.74 15.07
N LEU A 163 12.24 15.45 15.24
CA LEU A 163 11.69 14.61 14.17
C LEU A 163 10.20 14.38 14.44
N LYS A 164 9.39 14.72 13.43
CA LYS A 164 7.96 14.44 13.41
C LYS A 164 7.58 13.92 12.02
N VAL A 165 7.00 12.72 11.98
CA VAL A 165 6.34 12.21 10.79
C VAL A 165 4.98 12.90 10.65
N ARG A 166 4.63 13.31 9.43
CA ARG A 166 3.31 13.87 9.11
C ARG A 166 2.23 12.87 9.49
N ASP A 167 1.09 13.39 9.88
CA ASP A 167 -0.07 12.55 10.13
C ASP A 167 -0.57 11.88 8.83
N THR A 168 -0.44 12.59 7.71
CA THR A 168 -0.73 12.05 6.39
C THR A 168 0.36 11.12 5.89
N VAL A 169 -0.03 9.94 5.43
CA VAL A 169 0.81 8.98 4.68
C VAL A 169 0.16 8.65 3.35
N GLU A 170 0.98 8.25 2.39
CA GLU A 170 0.53 7.81 1.08
C GLU A 170 0.83 6.33 0.91
N ILE A 171 -0.18 5.55 0.56
CA ILE A 171 -0.07 4.13 0.23
C ILE A 171 -0.10 4.04 -1.29
N VAL A 172 0.89 3.39 -1.90
CA VAL A 172 1.04 3.28 -3.35
C VAL A 172 1.11 1.82 -3.73
N PHE A 173 0.42 1.43 -4.80
CA PHE A 173 0.55 0.09 -5.37
C PHE A 173 0.77 0.15 -6.88
N ASP A 174 1.50 -0.86 -7.36
CA ASP A 174 1.85 -1.04 -8.75
C ASP A 174 2.02 -2.54 -9.00
N VAL A 175 0.97 -3.18 -9.53
CA VAL A 175 0.87 -4.64 -9.63
C VAL A 175 0.39 -5.07 -11.01
N MET A 176 0.70 -6.30 -11.38
CA MET A 176 0.25 -6.92 -12.63
C MET A 176 -0.86 -7.92 -12.34
N LEU A 177 -2.03 -7.77 -12.98
CA LEU A 177 -3.04 -8.83 -12.94
C LEU A 177 -2.57 -10.03 -13.76
N PRO A 178 -2.92 -11.28 -13.41
CA PRO A 178 -2.55 -12.45 -14.20
C PRO A 178 -3.11 -12.37 -15.62
N GLY A 179 -2.36 -12.91 -16.57
CA GLY A 179 -2.76 -12.94 -17.97
C GLY A 179 -3.50 -14.23 -18.28
N SER A 180 -4.47 -14.18 -19.19
CA SER A 180 -4.93 -15.40 -19.85
C SER A 180 -3.83 -15.91 -20.78
N LEU A 181 -3.48 -17.19 -20.72
CA LEU A 181 -2.69 -17.81 -21.79
C LEU A 181 -3.45 -17.65 -23.11
N PRO A 182 -2.78 -17.33 -24.24
CA PRO A 182 -3.44 -17.41 -25.53
C PRO A 182 -3.96 -18.84 -25.74
N PRO A 183 -5.13 -19.03 -26.39
CA PRO A 183 -5.58 -20.36 -26.75
C PRO A 183 -4.49 -21.04 -27.57
N VAL A 184 -4.03 -22.21 -27.13
CA VAL A 184 -3.14 -23.05 -27.92
C VAL A 184 -3.95 -23.50 -29.12
N VAL A 185 -3.75 -22.87 -30.27
CA VAL A 185 -4.28 -23.36 -31.54
C VAL A 185 -3.48 -24.61 -31.86
N GLY A 186 -4.03 -25.76 -31.47
CA GLY A 186 -3.51 -27.07 -31.89
C GLY A 186 -3.52 -27.13 -33.41
N SER A 187 -2.35 -27.49 -33.97
CA SER A 187 -2.17 -27.78 -35.39
C SER A 187 -2.84 -29.09 -35.77
#